data_AF-A0A934DTG4-F1
#
_entry.id   AF-A0A934DTG4-F1
#
_cell.length_a   1.000
_cell.length_b   1.000
_cell.length_c   1.000
_cell.angle_alpha   90.00
_cell.angle_beta   90.00
_cell.angle_gamma   90.00
#
_symmetry.space_group_name_H-M   'P 1'
#
loop_
_entity.id
_entity.type
_entity.pdbx_description
1 polymer ?
#
loop_
_entity_poly.entity_id
_entity_poly.type
_entity_poly.pdbx_seq_one_letter_code
_entity_poly.pdbx_strand_id
1 'polypeptide(L)'
;MGISELAALLADTNRVGLTPELIEKLKVRPDAVRGQMLAMSDETNSPLGIYIVGVYVIDDTDFWSDGEIYYWTIPVMVDKQGKCSWGVLTGLPTGAAPHSVGSHEWMTSISLKDPPLIAAIPPDPEIDACVIRVAFYDDDGAVADVPKAMTAGMQTLSTCLTEGLSGPDQIITPVRNAIFTSLRAEQDDILIDQDLTIRRGERMNFNVGLIGSLINSMVRVFYIVRDEQRTEQVGPVNLRKGQIERVRFQSKLESGGRVSIFSRGSECNAPAFGDLTTDTPFLNRVLDDRQAVTLADGFDVKGHGPAKLVAYYTPPLPHK
;
A
#
# COMPACT_ATOMS: atom_id res chain seq x y z
N MET A 1 2.00 7.76 11.63
CA MET A 1 1.70 8.89 10.75
C MET A 1 0.38 9.47 11.22
N GLY A 2 0.17 10.78 11.13
CA GLY A 2 -1.08 11.44 11.52
C GLY A 2 -1.83 12.03 10.33
N ILE A 3 -3.08 12.47 10.53
CA ILE A 3 -3.96 13.04 9.48
C ILE A 3 -3.29 14.15 8.65
N SER A 4 -2.50 15.02 9.27
CA SER A 4 -1.82 16.11 8.55
C SER A 4 -0.74 15.60 7.58
N GLU A 5 -0.06 14.51 7.94
CA GLU A 5 0.96 13.88 7.09
C GLU A 5 0.29 13.12 5.93
N LEU A 6 -0.83 12.42 6.19
CA LEU A 6 -1.64 11.82 5.12
C LEU A 6 -2.13 12.87 4.12
N ALA A 7 -2.67 13.99 4.61
CA ALA A 7 -3.14 15.07 3.76
C ALA A 7 -2.01 15.66 2.89
N ALA A 8 -0.80 15.77 3.45
CA ALA A 8 0.37 16.22 2.70
C ALA A 8 0.76 15.24 1.58
N LEU A 9 0.72 13.92 1.84
CA LEU A 9 1.00 12.90 0.83
C LEU A 9 -0.04 12.89 -0.30
N LEU A 10 -1.32 13.02 0.05
CA LEU A 10 -2.41 13.05 -0.93
C LEU A 10 -2.38 14.31 -1.81
N ALA A 11 -1.95 15.43 -1.24
CA ALA A 11 -1.86 16.71 -1.93
C ALA A 11 -0.45 17.04 -2.46
N ASP A 12 0.48 16.09 -2.47
CA ASP A 12 1.85 16.33 -2.94
C ASP A 12 1.87 16.70 -4.43
N THR A 13 2.25 17.94 -4.70
CA THR A 13 2.35 18.49 -6.05
C THR A 13 3.56 17.98 -6.83
N ASN A 14 4.51 17.33 -6.17
CA ASN A 14 5.69 16.73 -6.80
C ASN A 14 5.47 15.28 -7.23
N ARG A 15 4.23 14.77 -7.12
CA ARG A 15 3.86 13.43 -7.53
C ARG A 15 4.21 13.20 -9.01
N VAL A 16 4.73 12.01 -9.30
CA VAL A 16 5.06 11.56 -10.66
C VAL A 16 3.87 11.77 -11.61
N GLY A 17 4.12 12.44 -12.72
CA GLY A 17 3.12 12.73 -13.77
C GLY A 17 2.19 13.91 -13.50
N LEU A 18 2.33 14.60 -12.37
CA LEU A 18 1.48 15.75 -12.03
C LEU A 18 2.11 17.05 -12.55
N THR A 19 1.54 17.62 -13.62
CA THR A 19 1.97 18.92 -14.19
C THR A 19 1.22 20.09 -13.53
N PRO A 20 1.72 21.34 -13.63
CA PRO A 20 1.02 22.52 -13.10
C PRO A 20 -0.43 22.65 -13.59
N GLU A 21 -0.70 22.32 -14.85
CA GLU A 21 -2.06 22.35 -15.42
C GLU A 21 -2.96 21.28 -14.82
N LEU A 22 -2.40 20.10 -14.51
CA LEU A 22 -3.14 19.01 -13.87
C LEU A 22 -3.42 19.29 -12.39
N ILE A 23 -2.51 19.98 -11.68
CA ILE A 23 -2.74 20.43 -10.30
C ILE A 23 -4.02 21.27 -10.24
N GLU A 24 -4.19 22.20 -11.18
CA GLU A 24 -5.40 23.03 -11.26
C GLU A 24 -6.64 22.21 -11.63
N LYS A 25 -6.57 21.40 -12.70
CA LYS A 25 -7.71 20.61 -13.20
C LYS A 25 -8.22 19.59 -12.18
N LEU A 26 -7.30 18.89 -11.51
CA LEU A 26 -7.61 17.89 -10.49
C LEU A 26 -7.87 18.54 -9.11
N LYS A 27 -7.77 19.87 -9.01
CA LYS A 27 -8.01 20.67 -7.80
C LYS A 27 -7.13 20.21 -6.61
N VAL A 28 -5.87 19.87 -6.87
CA VAL A 28 -4.91 19.50 -5.84
C VAL A 28 -4.56 20.75 -5.03
N ARG A 29 -5.11 20.83 -3.81
CA ARG A 29 -5.00 22.00 -2.91
C ARG A 29 -4.64 21.53 -1.51
N PRO A 30 -3.35 21.59 -1.10
CA PRO A 30 -2.89 21.06 0.19
C PRO A 30 -3.70 21.51 1.39
N ASP A 31 -3.98 22.82 1.49
CA ASP A 31 -4.75 23.36 2.62
C ASP A 31 -6.20 22.85 2.65
N ALA A 32 -6.83 22.72 1.48
CA ALA A 32 -8.20 22.21 1.38
C ALA A 32 -8.28 20.72 1.73
N VAL A 33 -7.33 19.92 1.23
CA VAL A 33 -7.23 18.48 1.52
C VAL A 33 -7.03 18.27 3.02
N ARG A 34 -6.14 19.03 3.64
CA ARG A 34 -5.92 18.98 5.09
C ARG A 34 -7.18 19.34 5.88
N GLY A 35 -7.85 20.45 5.51
CA GLY A 35 -9.08 20.87 6.17
C GLY A 35 -10.20 19.82 6.06
N GLN A 36 -10.38 19.23 4.88
CA GLN A 36 -11.37 18.18 4.63
C GLN A 36 -11.05 16.90 5.42
N MET A 37 -9.78 16.47 5.43
CA MET A 37 -9.33 15.29 6.18
C MET A 37 -9.53 15.47 7.70
N LEU A 38 -9.25 16.65 8.24
CA LEU A 38 -9.51 16.96 9.64
C LEU A 38 -11.01 17.01 9.95
N ALA A 39 -11.84 17.51 9.02
CA ALA A 39 -13.29 17.59 9.21
C ALA A 39 -13.99 16.24 9.17
N MET A 40 -13.46 15.27 8.42
CA MET A 40 -14.03 13.92 8.32
C MET A 40 -13.55 12.97 9.44
N SER A 41 -12.49 13.33 10.16
CA SER A 41 -11.86 12.43 11.14
C SER A 41 -12.20 12.82 12.57
N ASP A 42 -12.47 11.82 13.42
CA ASP A 42 -12.61 11.97 14.87
C ASP A 42 -11.78 10.90 15.61
N GLU A 43 -11.86 10.85 16.94
CA GLU A 43 -11.09 9.90 17.78
C GLU A 43 -11.40 8.42 17.47
N THR A 44 -12.56 8.13 16.88
CA THR A 44 -13.04 6.79 16.55
C THR A 44 -13.11 6.49 15.06
N ASN A 45 -13.14 7.53 14.23
CA ASN A 45 -13.29 7.47 12.78
C ASN A 45 -12.06 8.11 12.12
N SER A 46 -11.18 7.27 11.62
CA SER A 46 -9.93 7.68 10.98
C SER A 46 -9.88 7.15 9.54
N PRO A 47 -9.34 7.91 8.57
CA PRO A 47 -9.07 7.41 7.24
C PRO A 47 -8.11 6.22 7.28
N LEU A 48 -8.29 5.31 6.32
CA LEU A 48 -7.39 4.18 6.15
C LEU A 48 -6.44 4.45 4.99
N GLY A 49 -5.13 4.51 5.26
CA GLY A 49 -4.11 4.59 4.22
C GLY A 49 -3.71 3.20 3.75
N ILE A 50 -3.53 3.03 2.44
CA ILE A 50 -3.10 1.78 1.82
C ILE A 50 -1.72 1.99 1.21
N TYR A 51 -0.75 1.20 1.67
CA TYR A 51 0.67 1.38 1.32
C TYR A 51 1.27 0.11 0.76
N ILE A 52 2.09 0.21 -0.27
CA ILE A 52 2.89 -0.93 -0.73
C ILE A 52 4.10 -1.05 0.19
N VAL A 53 4.34 -2.22 0.78
CA VAL A 53 5.44 -2.46 1.73
C VAL A 53 6.53 -3.35 1.16
N GLY A 54 6.22 -4.12 0.13
CA GLY A 54 7.21 -4.95 -0.53
C GLY A 54 6.65 -5.52 -1.82
N VAL A 55 7.54 -5.82 -2.74
CA VAL A 55 7.23 -6.52 -3.97
C VAL A 55 8.34 -7.54 -4.16
N TYR A 56 7.97 -8.77 -4.49
CA TYR A 56 8.87 -9.89 -4.69
C TYR A 56 8.56 -10.50 -6.05
N VAL A 57 9.51 -10.45 -6.97
CA VAL A 57 9.41 -11.07 -8.29
C VAL A 57 10.29 -12.33 -8.30
N ILE A 58 9.67 -13.45 -8.66
CA ILE A 58 10.30 -14.72 -9.00
C ILE A 58 10.56 -14.65 -10.49
N ASP A 59 11.83 -14.57 -10.85
CA ASP A 59 12.27 -14.61 -12.24
C ASP A 59 12.50 -16.08 -12.70
N ASP A 60 12.20 -16.37 -13.97
CA ASP A 60 12.52 -17.62 -14.68
C ASP A 60 13.46 -17.40 -15.90
N THR A 61 13.83 -16.16 -16.27
CA THR A 61 14.66 -15.81 -17.45
C THR A 61 15.07 -14.32 -17.34
N ASP A 62 16.31 -13.86 -17.14
CA ASP A 62 17.55 -14.16 -17.86
C ASP A 62 18.81 -13.69 -17.09
N PHE A 63 19.89 -14.47 -17.24
CA PHE A 63 21.19 -14.37 -16.54
C PHE A 63 22.07 -13.15 -16.87
N TRP A 64 21.53 -12.11 -17.52
CA TRP A 64 22.28 -10.97 -18.01
C TRP A 64 21.59 -9.68 -17.58
N SER A 65 22.13 -9.09 -16.51
CA SER A 65 21.91 -7.72 -16.04
C SER A 65 21.21 -6.82 -17.05
N ASP A 66 19.99 -6.36 -16.76
CA ASP A 66 19.43 -5.04 -17.13
C ASP A 66 17.89 -4.90 -16.92
N GLY A 67 17.19 -5.91 -16.40
CA GLY A 67 15.74 -5.79 -16.10
C GLY A 67 15.41 -4.70 -15.08
N GLU A 68 14.50 -3.80 -15.44
CA GLU A 68 13.97 -2.75 -14.58
C GLU A 68 12.51 -3.01 -14.25
N ILE A 69 12.18 -2.94 -12.97
CA ILE A 69 10.78 -3.05 -12.54
C ILE A 69 10.20 -1.68 -12.27
N TYR A 70 8.96 -1.50 -12.70
CA TYR A 70 8.17 -0.32 -12.41
C TYR A 70 6.72 -0.67 -12.11
N TYR A 71 5.98 0.28 -11.55
CA TYR A 71 4.58 0.05 -11.22
C TYR A 71 3.75 1.32 -11.33
N TRP A 72 2.45 1.12 -11.48
CA TRP A 72 1.45 2.16 -11.31
C TRP A 72 0.17 1.60 -10.72
N THR A 73 -0.64 2.50 -10.16
CA THR A 73 -1.90 2.18 -9.50
C THR A 73 -2.98 3.21 -9.83
N ILE A 74 -4.24 2.78 -9.84
CA ILE A 74 -5.42 3.63 -10.04
C ILE A 74 -6.45 3.31 -8.96
N PRO A 75 -6.60 4.17 -7.94
CA PRO A 75 -7.58 3.97 -6.88
C PRO A 75 -8.96 4.50 -7.26
N VAL A 76 -10.01 3.75 -6.92
CA VAL A 76 -11.42 4.12 -7.06
C VAL A 76 -12.18 3.69 -5.80
N MET A 77 -13.06 4.57 -5.30
CA MET A 77 -13.96 4.24 -4.20
C MET A 77 -15.31 3.78 -4.75
N VAL A 78 -15.92 2.82 -4.06
CA VAL A 78 -17.23 2.26 -4.40
C VAL A 78 -18.15 2.40 -3.20
N ASP A 79 -19.29 3.06 -3.37
CA ASP A 79 -20.31 3.19 -2.33
C ASP A 79 -21.17 1.91 -2.20
N LYS A 80 -21.99 1.85 -1.14
CA LYS A 80 -22.93 0.75 -0.89
C LYS A 80 -23.95 0.52 -2.01
N GLN A 81 -24.19 1.52 -2.87
CA GLN A 81 -25.07 1.42 -4.02
C GLN A 81 -24.33 1.02 -5.30
N GLY A 82 -23.01 0.76 -5.22
CA GLY A 82 -22.17 0.37 -6.34
C GLY A 82 -21.74 1.55 -7.23
N LYS A 83 -21.98 2.80 -6.80
CA LYS A 83 -21.50 3.97 -7.54
C LYS A 83 -20.05 4.24 -7.19
N CYS A 84 -19.32 4.66 -8.20
CA CYS A 84 -17.89 4.86 -8.10
C CYS A 84 -17.54 6.35 -8.02
N SER A 85 -16.50 6.64 -7.25
CA SER A 85 -15.93 7.98 -7.14
C SER A 85 -14.42 7.94 -7.08
N TRP A 86 -13.81 9.08 -7.43
CA TRP A 86 -12.37 9.31 -7.32
C TRP A 86 -12.11 10.76 -6.90
N GLY A 87 -10.96 11.01 -6.29
CA GLY A 87 -10.58 12.37 -5.94
C GLY A 87 -9.24 12.43 -5.21
N VAL A 88 -8.76 13.66 -4.97
CA VAL A 88 -7.49 13.88 -4.26
C VAL A 88 -7.53 13.26 -2.86
N LEU A 89 -8.67 13.33 -2.17
CA LEU A 89 -8.87 12.75 -0.83
C LEU A 89 -8.74 11.22 -0.80
N THR A 90 -9.00 10.56 -1.93
CA THR A 90 -8.99 9.08 -2.02
C THR A 90 -7.67 8.55 -2.59
N GLY A 91 -6.81 9.45 -3.07
CA GLY A 91 -5.63 9.14 -3.86
C GLY A 91 -5.87 9.38 -5.35
N LEU A 92 -4.85 9.93 -6.02
CA LEU A 92 -4.77 10.00 -7.47
C LEU A 92 -3.94 8.82 -8.00
N PRO A 93 -4.03 8.49 -9.30
CA PRO A 93 -3.13 7.54 -9.93
C PRO A 93 -1.67 7.84 -9.57
N THR A 94 -0.91 6.81 -9.26
CA THR A 94 0.49 6.97 -8.85
C THR A 94 1.32 5.80 -9.31
N GLY A 95 2.62 6.02 -9.46
CA GLY A 95 3.56 4.99 -9.86
C GLY A 95 4.98 5.34 -9.41
N ALA A 96 5.87 4.37 -9.54
CA ALA A 96 7.30 4.59 -9.40
C ALA A 96 7.98 4.34 -10.74
N ALA A 97 8.98 5.17 -11.02
CA ALA A 97 9.84 5.00 -12.18
C ALA A 97 10.61 3.67 -12.11
N PRO A 98 11.11 3.18 -13.27
CA PRO A 98 11.96 2.01 -13.31
C PRO A 98 13.14 2.12 -12.35
N HIS A 99 13.48 1.01 -11.70
CA HIS A 99 14.66 0.94 -10.87
C HIS A 99 15.28 -0.45 -10.98
N SER A 100 16.61 -0.47 -11.06
CA SER A 100 17.36 -1.71 -11.19
C SER A 100 17.22 -2.58 -9.93
N VAL A 101 17.02 -3.87 -10.15
CA VAL A 101 17.00 -4.89 -9.10
C VAL A 101 18.29 -5.73 -9.14
N GLY A 102 18.69 -6.26 -7.98
CA GLY A 102 19.90 -7.09 -7.88
C GLY A 102 19.69 -8.49 -8.46
N SER A 103 20.79 -9.20 -8.76
CA SER A 103 20.85 -10.40 -9.59
C SER A 103 20.20 -11.69 -9.03
N HIS A 104 19.60 -11.70 -7.84
CA HIS A 104 19.01 -12.89 -7.22
C HIS A 104 17.71 -12.51 -6.48
N GLU A 105 16.59 -13.17 -6.82
CA GLU A 105 15.25 -13.03 -6.22
C GLU A 105 14.83 -11.57 -5.97
N TRP A 106 14.10 -10.98 -6.92
CA TRP A 106 13.95 -9.54 -6.97
C TRP A 106 12.93 -9.04 -5.96
N MET A 107 13.40 -8.72 -4.76
CA MET A 107 12.61 -7.93 -3.84
C MET A 107 12.89 -6.44 -4.07
N THR A 108 11.91 -5.77 -4.68
CA THR A 108 11.89 -4.33 -4.91
C THR A 108 12.24 -3.58 -3.63
N SER A 109 13.15 -2.61 -3.74
CA SER A 109 13.61 -1.79 -2.61
C SER A 109 12.61 -0.72 -2.21
N ILE A 110 11.36 -1.12 -1.95
CA ILE A 110 10.36 -0.24 -1.35
C ILE A 110 10.82 0.15 0.05
N SER A 111 10.71 1.44 0.36
CA SER A 111 11.04 1.94 1.70
C SER A 111 10.03 1.41 2.70
N LEU A 112 10.50 0.68 3.71
CA LEU A 112 9.64 0.25 4.83
C LEU A 112 9.40 1.38 5.85
N LYS A 113 10.25 2.42 5.83
CA LYS A 113 10.11 3.57 6.70
C LYS A 113 9.00 4.50 6.18
N ASP A 114 9.09 4.81 4.90
CA ASP A 114 8.23 5.76 4.19
C ASP A 114 7.65 5.07 2.94
N PRO A 115 6.77 4.07 3.11
CA PRO A 115 6.24 3.30 1.99
C PRO A 115 5.32 4.15 1.10
N PRO A 116 5.24 3.86 -0.21
CA PRO A 116 4.35 4.56 -1.13
C PRO A 116 2.86 4.41 -0.75
N LEU A 117 2.15 5.54 -0.64
CA LEU A 117 0.70 5.60 -0.49
C LEU A 117 0.01 5.44 -1.85
N ILE A 118 -0.83 4.41 -2.00
CA ILE A 118 -1.55 4.14 -3.26
C ILE A 118 -3.03 4.51 -3.20
N ALA A 119 -3.64 4.56 -2.01
CA ALA A 119 -5.02 4.97 -1.81
C ALA A 119 -5.29 5.38 -0.36
N ALA A 120 -6.30 6.21 -0.14
CA ALA A 120 -6.83 6.52 1.18
C ALA A 120 -8.35 6.30 1.20
N ILE A 121 -8.84 5.43 2.08
CA ILE A 121 -10.27 5.21 2.28
C ILE A 121 -10.76 6.22 3.32
N PRO A 122 -11.64 7.17 2.96
CA PRO A 122 -12.17 8.13 3.92
C PRO A 122 -13.03 7.42 4.98
N PRO A 123 -13.17 7.98 6.19
CA PRO A 123 -14.04 7.46 7.24
C PRO A 123 -15.55 7.69 6.94
N ASP A 124 -15.94 7.70 5.67
CA ASP A 124 -17.32 7.82 5.23
C ASP A 124 -18.02 6.45 5.29
N PRO A 125 -19.09 6.29 6.09
CA PRO A 125 -19.80 5.02 6.22
C PRO A 125 -20.49 4.55 4.93
N GLU A 126 -20.68 5.41 3.93
CA GLU A 126 -21.28 5.03 2.65
C GLU A 126 -20.29 4.36 1.69
N ILE A 127 -18.98 4.51 1.91
CA ILE A 127 -17.96 3.80 1.13
C ILE A 127 -17.89 2.34 1.57
N ASP A 128 -18.28 1.44 0.67
CA ASP A 128 -18.27 -0.02 0.89
C ASP A 128 -16.97 -0.67 0.46
N ALA A 129 -16.29 -0.14 -0.56
CA ALA A 129 -15.03 -0.71 -1.02
C ALA A 129 -14.08 0.33 -1.63
N CYS A 130 -12.80 -0.04 -1.66
CA CYS A 130 -11.78 0.58 -2.48
C CYS A 130 -11.28 -0.46 -3.49
N VAL A 131 -11.37 -0.13 -4.77
CA VAL A 131 -10.82 -0.94 -5.87
C VAL A 131 -9.60 -0.20 -6.39
N ILE A 132 -8.46 -0.88 -6.39
CA ILE A 132 -7.20 -0.33 -6.87
C ILE A 132 -6.74 -1.22 -8.01
N ARG A 133 -6.71 -0.68 -9.23
CA ARG A 133 -5.97 -1.33 -10.30
C ARG A 133 -4.49 -1.23 -9.96
N VAL A 134 -3.82 -2.35 -9.80
CA VAL A 134 -2.38 -2.43 -9.55
C VAL A 134 -1.73 -3.06 -10.77
N ALA A 135 -0.65 -2.46 -11.25
CA ALA A 135 0.12 -3.04 -12.31
C ALA A 135 1.63 -2.94 -12.05
N PHE A 136 2.33 -4.04 -12.31
CA PHE A 136 3.77 -4.21 -12.17
C PHE A 136 4.30 -4.83 -13.47
N TYR A 137 5.36 -4.26 -13.98
CA TYR A 137 5.96 -4.63 -15.25
C TYR A 137 7.45 -4.86 -15.06
N ASP A 138 7.98 -5.78 -15.87
CA ASP A 138 9.40 -5.91 -16.13
C ASP A 138 9.69 -5.32 -17.51
N ASP A 139 10.58 -4.34 -17.55
CA ASP A 139 11.02 -3.71 -18.79
C ASP A 139 12.36 -4.32 -19.21
N ASP A 140 12.30 -5.21 -20.20
CA ASP A 140 13.47 -5.77 -20.87
C ASP A 140 13.91 -4.92 -22.08
N GLY A 141 13.21 -3.82 -22.33
CA GLY A 141 13.34 -2.96 -23.49
C GLY A 141 14.09 -1.67 -23.19
N ALA A 142 13.39 -0.55 -23.37
CA ALA A 142 13.95 0.78 -23.22
C ALA A 142 13.24 1.49 -22.08
N VAL A 143 14.00 1.84 -21.04
CA VAL A 143 13.57 2.51 -19.80
C VAL A 143 12.22 3.21 -19.95
N ALA A 144 11.20 2.61 -19.33
CA ALA A 144 9.84 3.10 -19.35
C ALA A 144 9.72 4.55 -18.83
N ASP A 145 9.09 5.42 -19.64
CA ASP A 145 8.77 6.81 -19.25
C ASP A 145 7.47 6.86 -18.42
N VAL A 146 7.57 6.35 -17.19
CA VAL A 146 6.46 6.35 -16.22
C VAL A 146 5.92 7.77 -15.96
N PRO A 147 6.74 8.83 -15.78
CA PRO A 147 6.20 10.19 -15.62
C PRO A 147 5.27 10.63 -16.74
N LYS A 148 5.65 10.39 -18.00
CA LYS A 148 4.80 10.70 -19.15
C LYS A 148 3.52 9.86 -19.15
N ALA A 149 3.62 8.57 -18.86
CA ALA A 149 2.46 7.69 -18.81
C ALA A 149 1.46 8.07 -17.70
N MET A 150 1.97 8.39 -16.50
CA MET A 150 1.14 8.88 -15.41
C MET A 150 0.46 10.21 -15.75
N THR A 151 1.15 11.10 -16.47
CA THR A 151 0.56 12.34 -16.99
C THR A 151 -0.63 12.04 -17.90
N ALA A 152 -0.49 11.10 -18.84
CA ALA A 152 -1.58 10.69 -19.74
C ALA A 152 -2.77 10.07 -18.99
N GLY A 153 -2.49 9.23 -17.98
CA GLY A 153 -3.51 8.67 -17.09
C GLY A 153 -4.28 9.74 -16.32
N MET A 154 -3.58 10.69 -15.69
CA MET A 154 -4.19 11.80 -14.95
C MET A 154 -4.97 12.76 -15.84
N GLN A 155 -4.50 13.02 -17.06
CA GLN A 155 -5.24 13.80 -18.06
C GLN A 155 -6.57 13.12 -18.38
N THR A 156 -6.54 11.81 -18.62
CA THR A 156 -7.75 11.02 -18.88
C THR A 156 -8.70 11.04 -17.68
N LEU A 157 -8.16 10.82 -16.48
CA LEU A 157 -8.94 10.89 -15.23
C LEU A 157 -9.65 12.24 -15.08
N SER A 158 -8.97 13.35 -15.41
CA SER A 158 -9.57 14.70 -15.32
C SER A 158 -10.80 14.92 -16.21
N THR A 159 -11.02 14.04 -17.19
CA THR A 159 -12.21 14.05 -18.07
C THR A 159 -13.31 13.10 -17.62
N CYS A 160 -13.02 12.17 -16.71
CA CYS A 160 -14.00 11.26 -16.14
C CYS A 160 -14.94 12.01 -15.19
N LEU A 161 -16.20 11.57 -15.12
CA LEU A 161 -17.11 12.02 -14.08
C LEU A 161 -16.53 11.63 -12.71
N THR A 162 -16.54 12.57 -11.77
CA THR A 162 -15.94 12.39 -10.45
C THR A 162 -16.71 11.41 -9.59
N GLU A 163 -18.04 11.34 -9.75
CA GLU A 163 -18.94 10.55 -8.90
C GLU A 163 -20.14 10.02 -9.71
N GLY A 164 -20.78 8.97 -9.19
CA GLY A 164 -22.09 8.51 -9.68
C GLY A 164 -22.05 7.53 -10.86
N LEU A 165 -20.86 7.06 -11.25
CA LEU A 165 -20.69 6.06 -12.31
C LEU A 165 -20.98 4.65 -11.79
N SER A 166 -21.65 3.81 -12.58
CA SER A 166 -21.91 2.42 -12.23
C SER A 166 -20.70 1.52 -12.54
N GLY A 167 -20.02 1.06 -11.49
CA GLY A 167 -18.88 0.15 -11.60
C GLY A 167 -17.51 0.84 -11.83
N PRO A 168 -16.42 0.29 -11.24
CA PRO A 168 -15.12 0.94 -11.20
C PRO A 168 -14.45 1.04 -12.57
N ASP A 169 -14.78 0.16 -13.51
CA ASP A 169 -14.23 0.13 -14.88
C ASP A 169 -14.51 1.39 -15.69
N GLN A 170 -15.58 2.12 -15.37
CA GLN A 170 -15.90 3.41 -16.00
C GLN A 170 -14.81 4.46 -15.75
N ILE A 171 -13.99 4.28 -14.70
CA ILE A 171 -12.85 5.13 -14.37
C ILE A 171 -11.54 4.39 -14.66
N ILE A 172 -11.41 3.14 -14.19
CA ILE A 172 -10.16 2.37 -14.29
C ILE A 172 -9.78 2.12 -15.74
N THR A 173 -10.68 1.59 -16.57
CA THR A 173 -10.35 1.20 -17.94
C THR A 173 -9.81 2.35 -18.81
N PRO A 174 -10.46 3.52 -18.91
CA PRO A 174 -9.93 4.60 -19.75
C PRO A 174 -8.57 5.11 -19.24
N VAL A 175 -8.40 5.24 -17.93
CA VAL A 175 -7.13 5.69 -17.31
C VAL A 175 -6.02 4.67 -17.54
N ARG A 176 -6.31 3.38 -17.30
CA ARG A 176 -5.38 2.26 -17.55
C ARG A 176 -4.94 2.22 -19.01
N ASN A 177 -5.87 2.38 -19.95
CA ASN A 177 -5.55 2.37 -21.38
C ASN A 177 -4.65 3.55 -21.78
N ALA A 178 -4.88 4.74 -21.23
CA ALA A 178 -4.02 5.89 -21.49
C ALA A 178 -2.59 5.67 -20.98
N ILE A 179 -2.43 5.10 -19.78
CA ILE A 179 -1.13 4.73 -19.22
C ILE A 179 -0.48 3.65 -20.10
N PHE A 180 -1.21 2.56 -20.37
CA PHE A 180 -0.74 1.41 -21.14
C PHE A 180 -0.24 1.81 -22.54
N THR A 181 -1.03 2.59 -23.28
CA THR A 181 -0.64 3.09 -24.61
C THR A 181 0.55 4.04 -24.54
N SER A 182 0.65 4.89 -23.51
CA SER A 182 1.79 5.79 -23.36
C SER A 182 3.10 5.05 -23.07
N LEU A 183 3.02 3.94 -22.35
CA LEU A 183 4.17 3.07 -22.06
C LEU A 183 4.55 2.20 -23.25
N ARG A 184 3.59 1.90 -24.15
CA ARG A 184 3.70 0.79 -25.11
C ARG A 184 3.87 -0.55 -24.38
N ALA A 185 3.13 -0.71 -23.28
CA ALA A 185 3.24 -1.85 -22.37
C ALA A 185 2.88 -3.20 -23.01
N GLU A 186 2.39 -3.24 -24.25
CA GLU A 186 2.34 -4.47 -25.06
C GLU A 186 3.71 -5.00 -25.49
N GLN A 187 4.77 -4.20 -25.32
CA GLN A 187 6.16 -4.53 -25.62
C GLN A 187 6.93 -5.02 -24.38
N ASP A 188 6.32 -4.90 -23.20
CA ASP A 188 6.91 -5.21 -21.91
C ASP A 188 6.34 -6.52 -21.35
N ASP A 189 7.07 -7.15 -20.44
CA ASP A 189 6.61 -8.34 -19.75
C ASP A 189 5.66 -7.96 -18.60
N ILE A 190 4.39 -8.27 -18.80
CA ILE A 190 3.33 -7.95 -17.84
C ILE A 190 3.37 -8.96 -16.70
N LEU A 191 3.94 -8.54 -15.57
CA LEU A 191 3.95 -9.36 -14.36
C LEU A 191 2.61 -9.33 -13.66
N ILE A 192 2.02 -8.15 -13.39
CA ILE A 192 0.66 -8.00 -12.82
C ILE A 192 -0.07 -6.86 -13.54
N ASP A 193 -1.35 -7.06 -13.83
CA ASP A 193 -2.33 -6.02 -14.18
C ASP A 193 -3.70 -6.48 -13.66
N GLN A 194 -3.98 -6.21 -12.37
CA GLN A 194 -5.13 -6.78 -11.64
C GLN A 194 -5.76 -5.80 -10.66
N ASP A 195 -7.04 -6.01 -10.38
CA ASP A 195 -7.76 -5.24 -9.35
C ASP A 195 -7.55 -5.82 -7.96
N LEU A 196 -7.02 -4.98 -7.07
CA LEU A 196 -7.07 -5.18 -5.63
C LEU A 196 -8.37 -4.60 -5.08
N THR A 197 -9.24 -5.43 -4.50
CA THR A 197 -10.48 -4.97 -3.87
C THR A 197 -10.39 -5.08 -2.35
N ILE A 198 -10.54 -3.96 -1.65
CA ILE A 198 -10.56 -3.86 -0.18
C ILE A 198 -11.99 -3.46 0.24
N ARG A 199 -12.69 -4.34 0.96
CA ARG A 199 -14.10 -4.14 1.35
C ARG A 199 -14.25 -3.76 2.82
N ARG A 200 -15.08 -2.76 3.10
CA ARG A 200 -15.44 -2.31 4.44
C ARG A 200 -16.28 -3.37 5.16
N GLY A 201 -15.74 -4.02 6.19
CA GLY A 201 -16.50 -4.83 7.14
C GLY A 201 -16.80 -6.29 6.74
N GLU A 202 -16.31 -6.81 5.62
CA GLU A 202 -16.52 -8.24 5.29
C GLU A 202 -15.67 -9.20 6.15
N ARG A 203 -16.25 -10.38 6.40
CA ARG A 203 -15.81 -11.47 7.29
C ARG A 203 -14.54 -12.24 6.87
N MET A 204 -13.73 -11.72 5.97
CA MET A 204 -12.40 -12.28 5.69
C MET A 204 -11.34 -11.17 5.81
N ASN A 205 -10.65 -11.15 6.96
CA ASN A 205 -9.45 -10.35 7.25
C ASN A 205 -9.61 -8.82 7.19
N PHE A 206 -10.36 -8.29 8.16
CA PHE A 206 -10.44 -6.92 8.68
C PHE A 206 -9.45 -5.83 8.19
N ASN A 207 -10.03 -4.65 7.92
CA ASN A 207 -9.49 -3.49 7.21
C ASN A 207 -8.38 -2.66 7.85
N VAL A 208 -7.91 -2.96 9.05
CA VAL A 208 -6.93 -2.10 9.74
C VAL A 208 -5.80 -2.94 10.29
N GLY A 209 -4.56 -2.52 10.03
CA GLY A 209 -3.36 -3.28 10.35
C GLY A 209 -3.20 -4.53 9.50
N LEU A 210 -3.92 -4.68 8.38
CA LEU A 210 -3.84 -5.84 7.50
C LEU A 210 -2.61 -5.74 6.61
N ILE A 211 -1.77 -6.77 6.59
CA ILE A 211 -0.86 -7.02 5.47
C ILE A 211 -1.52 -8.04 4.54
N GLY A 212 -1.71 -7.65 3.28
CA GLY A 212 -2.26 -8.48 2.22
C GLY A 212 -1.29 -8.58 1.04
N SER A 213 -1.66 -9.39 0.06
CA SER A 213 -0.83 -9.60 -1.14
C SER A 213 -1.65 -9.84 -2.39
N LEU A 214 -1.22 -9.26 -3.51
CA LEU A 214 -1.57 -9.76 -4.85
C LEU A 214 -0.46 -10.69 -5.31
N ILE A 215 -0.80 -11.91 -5.73
CA ILE A 215 0.16 -12.96 -6.06
C ILE A 215 -0.22 -13.60 -7.39
N ASN A 216 0.78 -13.80 -8.25
CA ASN A 216 0.72 -14.79 -9.32
C ASN A 216 1.99 -15.66 -9.30
N SER A 217 2.27 -16.38 -10.39
CA SER A 217 3.44 -17.26 -10.49
C SER A 217 4.78 -16.51 -10.44
N MET A 218 4.82 -15.27 -10.93
CA MET A 218 6.06 -14.50 -11.12
C MET A 218 6.23 -13.37 -10.12
N VAL A 219 5.18 -12.86 -9.48
CA VAL A 219 5.28 -11.67 -8.63
C VAL A 219 4.29 -11.69 -7.47
N ARG A 220 4.72 -11.10 -6.36
CA ARG A 220 3.99 -10.92 -5.11
C ARG A 220 4.11 -9.47 -4.67
N VAL A 221 3.00 -8.75 -4.66
CA VAL A 221 2.92 -7.36 -4.21
C VAL A 221 2.28 -7.35 -2.84
N PHE A 222 3.03 -6.97 -1.82
CA PHE A 222 2.57 -6.86 -0.43
C PHE A 222 2.16 -5.42 -0.11
N TYR A 223 1.00 -5.27 0.49
CA TYR A 223 0.48 -3.98 0.94
C TYR A 223 0.04 -4.04 2.39
N ILE A 224 0.02 -2.89 3.06
CA ILE A 224 -0.58 -2.72 4.38
C ILE A 224 -1.71 -1.71 4.34
N VAL A 225 -2.79 -2.00 5.06
CA VAL A 225 -3.84 -1.03 5.37
C VAL A 225 -3.64 -0.51 6.79
N ARG A 226 -3.46 0.80 6.94
CA ARG A 226 -3.19 1.47 8.21
C ARG A 226 -4.35 2.38 8.57
N ASP A 227 -4.73 2.38 9.84
CA ASP A 227 -5.48 3.50 10.42
C ASP A 227 -4.49 4.62 10.71
N GLU A 228 -4.69 5.76 10.05
CA GLU A 228 -3.77 6.89 10.01
C GLU A 228 -3.75 7.75 11.28
N GLN A 229 -4.47 7.33 12.33
CA GLN A 229 -4.36 7.94 13.66
C GLN A 229 -3.83 6.95 14.68
N ARG A 230 -4.25 5.69 14.60
CA ARG A 230 -4.04 4.70 15.65
C ARG A 230 -2.96 3.67 15.35
N THR A 231 -2.58 3.50 14.08
CA THR A 231 -1.59 2.47 13.71
C THR A 231 -0.18 2.96 14.00
N GLU A 232 0.41 2.38 15.03
CA GLU A 232 1.80 2.54 15.39
C GLU A 232 2.71 1.70 14.50
N GLN A 233 3.94 2.16 14.32
CA GLN A 233 4.96 1.49 13.53
C GLN A 233 6.28 1.43 14.30
N VAL A 234 6.91 0.26 14.29
CA VAL A 234 8.26 0.03 14.81
C VAL A 234 9.15 -0.45 13.67
N GLY A 235 10.32 0.15 13.53
CA GLY A 235 11.26 -0.12 12.45
C GLY A 235 11.15 0.86 11.27
N PRO A 236 11.89 0.60 10.17
CA PRO A 236 12.58 -0.65 9.89
C PRO A 236 13.80 -0.90 10.78
N VAL A 237 13.94 -2.15 11.23
CA VAL A 237 15.11 -2.64 11.97
C VAL A 237 15.90 -3.61 11.09
N ASN A 238 17.21 -3.42 11.00
CA ASN A 238 18.09 -4.39 10.35
C ASN A 238 18.43 -5.51 11.35
N LEU A 239 17.98 -6.72 11.06
CA LEU A 239 18.31 -7.93 11.80
C LEU A 239 19.49 -8.65 11.15
N ARG A 240 20.37 -9.20 11.98
CA ARG A 240 21.44 -10.12 11.59
C ARG A 240 21.12 -11.54 12.05
N LYS A 241 21.86 -12.53 11.52
CA LYS A 241 21.77 -13.93 11.95
C LYS A 241 21.96 -14.05 13.47
N GLY A 242 20.96 -14.61 14.14
CA GLY A 242 20.95 -14.84 15.59
C GLY A 242 20.61 -13.61 16.44
N GLN A 243 20.48 -12.41 15.84
CA GLN A 243 20.05 -11.22 16.56
C GLN A 243 18.59 -11.38 17.01
N ILE A 244 18.33 -11.00 18.25
CA ILE A 244 16.99 -10.89 18.82
C ILE A 244 16.70 -9.40 18.98
N GLU A 245 15.65 -8.93 18.33
CA GLU A 245 15.10 -7.58 18.50
C GLU A 245 13.84 -7.67 19.34
N ARG A 246 13.74 -6.82 20.37
CA ARG A 246 12.48 -6.69 21.12
C ARG A 246 11.65 -5.54 20.59
N VAL A 247 10.59 -5.88 19.87
CA VAL A 247 9.63 -4.93 19.31
C VAL A 247 8.75 -4.39 20.44
N ARG A 248 8.75 -3.07 20.62
CA ARG A 248 7.90 -2.36 21.59
C ARG A 248 7.20 -1.18 20.92
N PHE A 249 5.89 -1.14 21.09
CA PHE A 249 5.03 -0.04 20.68
C PHE A 249 4.93 0.99 21.82
N GLN A 250 4.47 2.21 21.51
CA GLN A 250 4.22 3.24 22.50
C GLN A 250 3.05 2.85 23.39
N SER A 251 1.97 2.35 22.78
CA SER A 251 0.84 1.78 23.52
C SER A 251 1.14 0.35 23.94
N LYS A 252 0.49 -0.07 25.04
CA LYS A 252 0.49 -1.47 25.44
C LYS A 252 -0.28 -2.30 24.43
N LEU A 253 0.17 -3.54 24.27
CA LEU A 253 -0.55 -4.54 23.49
C LEU A 253 -1.79 -5.01 24.30
N GLU A 254 -2.97 -4.77 23.73
CA GLU A 254 -4.27 -5.01 24.38
C GLU A 254 -5.09 -6.04 23.61
N SER A 255 -6.03 -6.68 24.31
CA SER A 255 -6.94 -7.66 23.72
C SER A 255 -7.80 -7.02 22.62
N GLY A 256 -7.94 -7.71 21.50
CA GLY A 256 -8.60 -7.19 20.30
C GLY A 256 -7.71 -6.26 19.45
N GLY A 257 -6.54 -5.86 19.95
CA GLY A 257 -5.53 -5.13 19.18
C GLY A 257 -4.93 -6.00 18.06
N ARG A 258 -4.40 -5.36 17.02
CA ARG A 258 -3.89 -6.02 15.81
C ARG A 258 -2.41 -5.78 15.65
N VAL A 259 -1.64 -6.87 15.60
CA VAL A 259 -0.21 -6.84 15.33
C VAL A 259 0.05 -7.40 13.95
N SER A 260 0.72 -6.61 13.12
CA SER A 260 1.23 -7.06 11.83
C SER A 260 2.74 -6.94 11.78
N ILE A 261 3.40 -7.96 11.27
CA ILE A 261 4.85 -8.00 11.15
C ILE A 261 5.17 -8.27 9.69
N PHE A 262 6.10 -7.53 9.12
CA PHE A 262 6.65 -7.77 7.79
C PHE A 262 8.17 -7.88 7.90
N SER A 263 8.73 -8.92 7.30
CA SER A 263 10.17 -9.09 7.17
C SER A 263 10.54 -9.25 5.71
N ARG A 264 11.53 -8.48 5.29
CA ARG A 264 12.18 -8.62 3.98
C ARG A 264 13.60 -9.16 4.17
N GLY A 265 13.95 -10.18 3.41
CA GLY A 265 15.29 -10.74 3.34
C GLY A 265 15.26 -12.18 3.82
N SER A 266 16.15 -12.53 4.75
CA SER A 266 16.12 -13.86 5.36
C SER A 266 14.92 -14.07 6.28
N GLU A 267 14.63 -15.35 6.54
CA GLU A 267 13.60 -15.79 7.48
C GLU A 267 13.79 -15.19 8.88
N CYS A 268 12.67 -14.94 9.55
CA CYS A 268 12.63 -14.44 10.92
C CYS A 268 11.64 -15.27 11.73
N ASN A 269 11.95 -15.52 13.00
CA ASN A 269 11.04 -16.18 13.93
C ASN A 269 10.55 -15.18 14.97
N ALA A 270 9.23 -15.04 15.10
CA ALA A 270 8.60 -14.33 16.20
C ALA A 270 7.94 -15.38 17.11
N PRO A 271 8.56 -15.83 18.21
CA PRO A 271 8.06 -16.96 19.01
C PRO A 271 6.59 -16.84 19.46
N ALA A 272 6.10 -15.60 19.63
CA ALA A 272 4.72 -15.33 20.00
C ALA A 272 3.70 -15.53 18.87
N PHE A 273 4.13 -15.50 17.60
CA PHE A 273 3.25 -15.41 16.43
C PHE A 273 3.53 -16.45 15.32
N GLY A 274 4.77 -16.96 15.24
CA GLY A 274 5.23 -17.93 14.26
C GLY A 274 6.44 -17.45 13.45
N ASP A 275 6.73 -18.18 12.39
CA ASP A 275 7.81 -17.90 11.45
C ASP A 275 7.35 -16.97 10.31
N LEU A 276 8.27 -16.14 9.82
CA LEU A 276 8.17 -15.29 8.65
C LEU A 276 9.14 -15.86 7.61
N THR A 277 8.61 -16.33 6.48
CA THR A 277 9.38 -16.97 5.40
C THR A 277 9.34 -16.13 4.13
N THR A 278 10.11 -16.52 3.10
CA THR A 278 10.07 -15.82 1.81
C THR A 278 8.69 -15.87 1.15
N ASP A 279 7.96 -16.99 1.29
CA ASP A 279 6.61 -17.15 0.73
C ASP A 279 5.52 -16.53 1.61
N THR A 280 5.79 -16.34 2.90
CA THR A 280 4.88 -15.68 3.85
C THR A 280 5.69 -14.69 4.70
N PRO A 281 6.12 -13.57 4.10
CA PRO A 281 7.01 -12.61 4.76
C PRO A 281 6.27 -11.73 5.77
N PHE A 282 5.03 -12.08 6.09
CA PHE A 282 4.18 -11.33 6.98
C PHE A 282 3.35 -12.20 7.93
N LEU A 283 2.99 -11.61 9.06
CA LEU A 283 2.02 -12.14 10.00
C LEU A 283 0.99 -11.05 10.28
N ASN A 284 -0.27 -11.42 10.43
CA ASN A 284 -1.36 -10.52 10.86
C ASN A 284 -2.15 -11.23 11.96
N ARG A 285 -2.07 -10.72 13.19
CA ARG A 285 -2.61 -11.36 14.39
C ARG A 285 -3.50 -10.41 15.16
N VAL A 286 -4.70 -10.87 15.51
CA VAL A 286 -5.53 -10.26 16.55
C VAL A 286 -5.12 -10.86 17.88
N LEU A 287 -4.84 -10.02 18.86
CA LEU A 287 -4.43 -10.46 20.18
C LEU A 287 -5.65 -10.96 20.97
N ASP A 288 -5.55 -12.17 21.52
CA ASP A 288 -6.47 -12.61 22.57
C ASP A 288 -6.04 -12.10 23.95
N ASP A 289 -6.87 -12.33 24.97
CA ASP A 289 -6.61 -11.87 26.35
C ASP A 289 -5.27 -12.41 26.90
N ARG A 290 -4.92 -13.67 26.57
CA ARG A 290 -3.69 -14.31 27.07
C ARG A 290 -2.46 -13.69 26.42
N GLN A 291 -2.51 -13.46 25.11
CA GLN A 291 -1.47 -12.81 24.34
C GLN A 291 -1.29 -11.36 24.80
N ALA A 292 -2.38 -10.62 25.01
CA ALA A 292 -2.33 -9.25 25.52
C ALA A 292 -1.59 -9.17 26.87
N VAL A 293 -1.90 -10.07 27.82
CA VAL A 293 -1.20 -10.12 29.11
C VAL A 293 0.29 -10.44 28.96
N THR A 294 0.62 -11.41 28.10
CA THR A 294 2.01 -11.90 27.96
C THR A 294 2.89 -10.93 27.17
N LEU A 295 2.30 -10.21 26.22
CA LEU A 295 3.00 -9.37 25.25
C LEU A 295 2.81 -7.87 25.53
N ALA A 296 2.18 -7.49 26.64
CA ALA A 296 1.84 -6.10 26.98
C ALA A 296 3.00 -5.12 26.75
N ASP A 297 4.22 -5.53 27.11
CA ASP A 297 5.46 -4.75 27.01
C ASP A 297 6.34 -5.18 25.80
N GLY A 298 5.69 -5.64 24.74
CA GLY A 298 6.31 -6.06 23.48
C GLY A 298 6.62 -7.55 23.36
N PHE A 299 7.29 -7.90 22.26
CA PHE A 299 7.65 -9.27 21.91
C PHE A 299 9.00 -9.32 21.19
N ASP A 300 9.60 -10.51 21.17
CA ASP A 300 10.91 -10.72 20.57
C ASP A 300 10.76 -11.26 19.14
N VAL A 301 11.64 -10.81 18.24
CA VAL A 301 11.79 -11.33 16.88
C VAL A 301 13.25 -11.68 16.65
N LYS A 302 13.50 -12.90 16.19
CA LYS A 302 14.83 -13.44 15.93
C LYS A 302 15.09 -13.53 14.43
N GLY A 303 16.20 -12.94 13.98
CA GLY A 303 16.65 -13.09 12.60
C GLY A 303 17.43 -14.40 12.38
N HIS A 304 17.10 -15.15 11.31
CA HIS A 304 17.90 -16.29 10.87
C HIS A 304 19.00 -15.92 9.86
N GLY A 305 18.93 -14.71 9.32
CA GLY A 305 19.92 -14.09 8.44
C GLY A 305 19.73 -12.57 8.35
N PRO A 306 20.38 -11.89 7.40
CA PRO A 306 20.15 -10.48 7.13
C PRO A 306 18.70 -10.22 6.71
N ALA A 307 17.97 -9.47 7.52
CA ALA A 307 16.58 -9.12 7.24
C ALA A 307 16.26 -7.67 7.66
N LYS A 308 15.27 -7.06 7.02
CA LYS A 308 14.67 -5.78 7.39
C LYS A 308 13.28 -6.05 7.92
N LEU A 309 13.11 -5.82 9.22
CA LEU A 309 11.86 -6.03 9.94
C LEU A 309 11.12 -4.70 10.11
N VAL A 310 9.82 -4.70 9.88
CA VAL A 310 8.91 -3.65 10.34
C VAL A 310 7.71 -4.30 11.03
N ALA A 311 7.20 -3.67 12.09
CA ALA A 311 6.03 -4.12 12.79
C ALA A 311 5.04 -2.97 12.95
N TYR A 312 3.75 -3.32 12.91
CA TYR A 312 2.64 -2.41 13.01
C TYR A 312 1.70 -2.88 14.12
N TYR A 313 1.18 -1.95 14.89
CA TYR A 313 0.19 -2.23 15.90
C TYR A 313 -0.97 -1.24 15.79
N THR A 314 -2.18 -1.76 15.67
CA THR A 314 -3.40 -0.96 15.79
C THR A 314 -4.12 -1.39 17.07
N PRO A 315 -4.25 -0.51 18.06
CA PRO A 315 -5.06 -0.75 19.25
C PRO A 315 -6.52 -1.09 18.91
N PRO A 316 -7.23 -1.81 19.79
CA PRO A 316 -8.68 -2.01 19.64
C PRO A 316 -9.41 -0.66 19.58
N LEU A 317 -10.62 -0.65 19.01
CA LEU A 317 -11.48 0.54 19.12
C LEU A 317 -11.84 0.75 20.60
N PRO A 318 -11.88 2.01 21.08
CA PRO A 318 -12.38 2.31 22.41
C PRO A 318 -13.80 1.73 22.57
N HIS A 319 -14.08 1.04 23.68
CA HIS A 319 -15.44 0.63 24.00
C HIS A 319 -16.30 1.90 24.12
N LYS A 320 -17.34 2.02 23.28
CA LYS A 320 -18.40 3.02 23.44
C LYS A 320 -19.40 2.58 24.50
#